data_AF-A0A034WV05-F1
#
_entry.id   AF-A0A034WV05-F1
#
_cell.length_a   1.000
_cell.length_b   1.000
_cell.length_c   1.000
_cell.angle_alpha   90.00
_cell.angle_beta   90.00
_cell.angle_gamma   90.00
#
_symmetry.space_group_name_H-M   'P 1'
#
loop_
_entity.id
_entity.type
_entity.pdbx_description
1 polymer ?
#
loop_
_entity_poly.entity_id
_entity_poly.type
_entity_poly.pdbx_seq_one_letter_code
_entity_poly.pdbx_strand_id
1 'polypeptide(L)'
;MSDKYAVPNKLPGKTVSVLAHRKRRILQDKATLEQKKALKTKRVAGAKRHHKFRRPESFVMNYLKAERTAKRIKQTIRRTNIVDFKEPEKTNEKLLLVMRHAGKKVFDETTNKILNTLYLSTRHNAVFLRNDKETQVLLKVIEPFVVYGYPTLSTIRELLFKRGFARVNSRKTPIQSNALVEEHLGDKGIICLEDIIHEIYTVGPNFDAVKSFLCSFMLSSPRDGWKNKVSVPYKRGGEYGDRGDAINDLIMRCM
;
A
#
# COMPACT_ATOMS: atom_id res chain seq x y z
N MET A 1 -50.03 -9.89 -27.58
CA MET A 1 -49.96 -11.34 -27.33
C MET A 1 -48.63 -11.63 -26.66
N SER A 2 -48.61 -12.30 -25.51
CA SER A 2 -47.37 -12.59 -24.77
C SER A 2 -46.94 -14.03 -25.02
N ASP A 3 -45.77 -14.19 -25.63
CA ASP A 3 -45.23 -15.48 -26.05
C ASP A 3 -44.99 -16.41 -24.84
N LYS A 4 -45.58 -17.61 -24.90
CA LYS A 4 -45.42 -18.69 -23.92
C LYS A 4 -44.65 -19.82 -24.60
N TYR A 5 -43.46 -20.14 -24.12
CA TYR A 5 -42.71 -21.32 -24.59
C TYR A 5 -42.80 -22.45 -23.55
N ALA A 6 -43.06 -23.67 -24.02
CA ALA A 6 -43.16 -24.88 -23.22
C ALA A 6 -41.78 -25.56 -23.08
N VAL A 7 -41.34 -25.84 -21.86
CA VAL A 7 -40.14 -26.65 -21.58
C VAL A 7 -40.56 -28.12 -21.51
N PRO A 8 -39.90 -29.04 -22.23
CA PRO A 8 -40.32 -30.44 -22.25
C PRO A 8 -39.84 -31.14 -20.97
N ASN A 9 -40.77 -31.41 -20.05
CA ASN A 9 -40.61 -32.46 -19.05
C ASN A 9 -41.99 -33.06 -18.72
N LYS A 10 -42.06 -34.40 -18.70
CA LYS A 10 -43.27 -35.25 -18.65
C LYS A 10 -44.06 -35.18 -17.32
N LEU A 11 -44.53 -33.99 -16.93
CA LEU A 11 -45.58 -33.76 -15.90
C LEU A 11 -46.43 -32.57 -16.38
N PRO A 12 -47.73 -32.46 -16.04
CA PRO A 12 -48.59 -31.38 -16.55
C PRO A 12 -48.01 -30.01 -16.19
N GLY A 13 -47.44 -29.34 -17.19
CA GLY A 13 -46.75 -28.07 -17.05
C GLY A 13 -47.75 -26.95 -16.79
N LYS A 14 -47.82 -26.47 -15.55
CA LYS A 14 -48.59 -25.27 -15.22
C LYS A 14 -48.06 -24.09 -16.05
N THR A 15 -48.92 -23.44 -16.85
CA THR A 15 -48.52 -22.27 -17.63
C THR A 15 -48.27 -21.10 -16.68
N VAL A 16 -47.01 -20.80 -16.37
CA VAL A 16 -46.62 -19.70 -15.50
C VAL A 16 -46.20 -18.50 -16.36
N SER A 17 -46.67 -17.30 -16.02
CA SER A 17 -46.25 -16.08 -16.74
C SER A 17 -44.78 -15.75 -16.49
N VAL A 18 -44.11 -15.16 -17.48
CA VAL A 18 -42.69 -14.74 -17.39
C VAL A 18 -42.45 -13.84 -16.17
N LEU A 19 -43.42 -12.97 -15.84
CA LEU A 19 -43.38 -12.09 -14.66
C LEU A 19 -43.37 -12.88 -13.34
N ALA A 20 -44.13 -13.96 -13.23
CA ALA A 20 -44.14 -14.82 -12.05
C ALA A 20 -42.81 -15.56 -11.87
N HIS A 21 -42.17 -15.99 -12.97
CA HIS A 21 -40.84 -16.58 -12.93
C HIS A 21 -39.77 -15.56 -12.47
N ARG A 22 -39.85 -14.32 -12.97
CA ARG A 22 -38.94 -13.23 -12.57
C ARG A 22 -39.09 -12.86 -11.10
N LYS A 23 -40.33 -12.74 -10.59
CA LYS A 23 -40.62 -12.52 -9.17
C LYS A 23 -40.07 -13.64 -8.28
N ARG A 24 -40.23 -14.91 -8.69
CA ARG A 24 -39.67 -16.06 -7.98
C ARG A 24 -38.15 -16.02 -7.89
N ARG A 25 -37.47 -15.66 -9.00
CA ARG A 25 -36.00 -15.54 -9.03
C ARG A 25 -35.50 -14.46 -8.06
N ILE A 26 -36.12 -13.28 -8.06
CA ILE A 26 -35.78 -12.18 -7.14
C ILE A 26 -35.95 -12.60 -5.67
N LEU A 27 -37.03 -13.33 -5.35
CA LEU A 27 -37.26 -13.85 -4.00
C LEU A 27 -36.23 -14.91 -3.60
N GLN A 28 -35.83 -15.80 -4.52
CA GLN A 28 -34.75 -16.77 -4.30
C GLN A 28 -33.39 -16.08 -4.11
N ASP A 29 -33.06 -15.08 -4.92
CA ASP A 29 -31.83 -14.30 -4.79
C ASP A 29 -31.80 -13.54 -3.46
N LYS A 30 -32.93 -12.96 -3.03
CA LYS A 30 -33.06 -12.31 -1.72
C LYS A 30 -32.87 -13.31 -0.56
N ALA A 31 -33.53 -14.47 -0.63
CA ALA A 31 -33.41 -15.51 0.38
C ALA A 31 -31.98 -16.06 0.49
N THR A 32 -31.30 -16.28 -0.64
CA THR A 32 -29.90 -16.74 -0.64
C THR A 32 -28.93 -15.68 -0.09
N LEU A 33 -29.16 -14.40 -0.38
CA LEU A 33 -28.41 -13.29 0.22
C LEU A 33 -28.61 -13.20 1.74
N GLU A 34 -29.85 -13.33 2.21
CA GLU A 34 -30.18 -13.34 3.65
C GLU A 34 -29.57 -14.56 4.35
N GLN A 35 -29.62 -15.74 3.75
CA GLN A 35 -28.98 -16.94 4.27
C GLN A 35 -27.46 -16.78 4.35
N LYS A 36 -26.81 -16.21 3.32
CA LYS A 36 -25.37 -15.90 3.34
C LYS A 36 -25.03 -14.90 4.45
N LYS A 37 -25.85 -13.87 4.67
CA LYS A 37 -25.68 -12.91 5.77
C LYS A 37 -25.80 -13.60 7.13
N ALA A 38 -26.82 -14.43 7.34
CA ALA A 38 -27.04 -15.17 8.59
C ALA A 38 -25.92 -16.17 8.89
N LEU A 39 -25.39 -16.86 7.87
CA LEU A 39 -24.22 -17.73 8.03
C LEU A 39 -22.97 -16.94 8.39
N LYS A 40 -22.76 -15.76 7.77
CA LYS A 40 -21.64 -14.88 8.10
C LYS A 40 -21.72 -14.37 9.55
N THR A 41 -22.91 -13.93 10.00
CA THR A 41 -23.10 -13.47 11.39
C THR A 41 -22.90 -14.60 12.39
N LYS A 42 -23.42 -15.81 12.13
CA LYS A 42 -23.18 -17.00 12.97
C LYS A 42 -21.69 -17.36 13.03
N ARG A 43 -20.97 -17.34 11.90
CA ARG A 43 -19.50 -17.58 11.87
C ARG A 43 -18.74 -16.54 12.69
N VAL A 44 -19.08 -15.26 12.56
CA VAL A 44 -18.45 -14.18 13.34
C VAL A 44 -18.76 -14.30 14.83
N ALA A 45 -20.00 -14.62 15.20
CA ALA A 45 -20.41 -14.83 16.58
C ALA A 45 -19.72 -16.06 17.21
N GLY A 46 -19.60 -17.17 16.48
CA GLY A 46 -18.86 -18.35 16.90
C GLY A 46 -17.37 -18.07 17.12
N ALA A 47 -16.75 -17.27 16.23
CA ALA A 47 -15.36 -16.83 16.40
C ALA A 47 -15.15 -15.91 17.63
N LYS A 48 -16.18 -15.18 18.06
CA LYS A 48 -16.14 -14.33 19.27
C LYS A 48 -16.36 -15.11 20.57
N ARG A 49 -17.00 -16.28 20.54
CA ARG A 49 -17.31 -17.10 21.73
C ARG A 49 -16.08 -17.68 22.40
N HIS A 50 -15.03 -17.97 21.64
CA HIS A 50 -13.74 -18.31 22.23
C HIS A 50 -13.01 -17.00 22.54
N HIS A 51 -12.99 -16.61 23.82
CA HIS A 51 -12.00 -15.63 24.28
C HIS A 51 -10.63 -16.15 23.86
N LYS A 52 -9.95 -15.39 22.99
CA LYS A 52 -8.62 -15.75 22.50
C LYS A 52 -7.68 -15.70 23.70
N PHE A 53 -7.52 -16.82 24.40
CA PHE A 53 -6.58 -16.96 25.49
C PHE A 53 -5.19 -16.58 24.98
N ARG A 54 -4.68 -15.45 25.45
CA ARG A 54 -3.34 -14.97 25.09
C ARG A 54 -2.39 -15.52 26.14
N ARG A 55 -1.45 -16.37 25.71
CA ARG A 55 -0.44 -16.88 26.62
C ARG A 55 0.38 -15.73 27.22
N PRO A 56 0.75 -15.79 28.51
CA PRO A 56 1.63 -14.81 29.16
C PRO A 56 2.92 -14.56 28.36
N GLU A 57 3.52 -15.60 27.79
CA GLU A 57 4.74 -15.46 26.97
C GLU A 57 4.54 -14.53 25.78
N SER A 58 3.32 -14.46 25.23
CA SER A 58 3.03 -13.58 24.09
C SER A 58 3.13 -12.09 24.43
N PHE A 59 2.94 -11.71 25.69
CA PHE A 59 3.11 -10.33 26.16
C PHE A 59 4.60 -10.02 26.35
N VAL A 60 5.32 -10.90 27.05
CA VAL A 60 6.77 -10.79 27.28
C VAL A 60 7.53 -10.74 25.96
N MET A 61 7.17 -11.58 25.00
CA MET A 61 7.82 -11.62 23.68
C MET A 61 7.68 -10.32 22.89
N ASN A 62 6.62 -9.55 23.10
CA ASN A 62 6.47 -8.25 22.44
C ASN A 62 7.43 -7.22 23.03
N TYR A 63 7.54 -7.21 24.37
CA TYR A 63 8.49 -6.37 25.09
C TYR A 63 9.94 -6.68 24.68
N LEU A 64 10.33 -7.96 24.70
CA LEU A 64 11.67 -8.39 24.30
C LEU A 64 12.01 -8.04 22.83
N LYS A 65 11.01 -7.98 21.94
CA LYS A 65 11.21 -7.55 20.55
C LYS A 65 11.39 -6.03 20.45
N ALA A 66 10.61 -5.26 21.21
CA ALA A 66 10.77 -3.81 21.28
C ALA A 66 12.15 -3.45 21.85
N GLU A 67 12.58 -4.11 22.94
CA GLU A 67 13.90 -3.89 23.55
C GLU A 67 15.06 -4.21 22.60
N ARG A 68 14.99 -5.33 21.88
CA ARG A 68 15.95 -5.67 20.82
C ARG A 68 16.01 -4.62 19.72
N THR A 69 14.85 -4.09 19.34
CA THR A 69 14.77 -3.02 18.31
C THR A 69 15.42 -1.74 18.82
N ALA A 70 15.12 -1.32 20.06
CA ALA A 70 15.74 -0.15 20.68
C ALA A 70 17.27 -0.28 20.81
N LYS A 71 17.77 -1.46 21.21
CA LYS A 71 19.22 -1.76 21.24
C LYS A 71 19.84 -1.64 19.85
N ARG A 72 19.20 -2.21 18.82
CA ARG A 72 19.65 -2.07 17.43
C ARG A 72 19.69 -0.61 17.00
N ILE A 73 18.64 0.17 17.27
CA ILE A 73 18.59 1.60 16.90
C ILE A 73 19.76 2.36 17.54
N LYS A 74 20.01 2.16 18.84
CA LYS A 74 21.15 2.76 19.54
C LYS A 74 22.49 2.38 18.88
N GLN A 75 22.66 1.11 18.51
CA GLN A 75 23.86 0.63 17.82
C GLN A 75 24.00 1.23 16.41
N THR A 76 22.91 1.30 15.64
CA THR A 76 22.90 1.92 14.32
C THR A 76 23.35 3.36 14.42
N ILE A 77 22.75 4.15 15.32
CA ILE A 77 23.10 5.57 15.53
C ILE A 77 24.58 5.73 15.88
N ARG A 78 25.11 4.89 16.78
CA ARG A 78 26.54 4.91 17.15
C ARG A 78 27.48 4.56 16.00
N ARG A 79 27.08 3.64 15.12
CA ARG A 79 27.90 3.17 13.99
C ARG A 79 27.85 4.13 12.81
N THR A 80 26.71 4.74 12.58
CA THR A 80 26.54 5.74 11.54
C THR A 80 27.09 7.05 12.06
N ASN A 81 28.40 7.24 11.94
CA ASN A 81 28.94 8.59 11.97
C ASN A 81 28.24 9.35 10.83
N ILE A 82 27.44 10.36 11.17
CA ILE A 82 26.46 11.06 10.31
C ILE A 82 27.13 11.84 9.15
N VAL A 83 28.46 11.76 9.03
CA VAL A 83 29.31 12.60 8.18
C VAL A 83 29.44 12.15 6.71
N ASP A 84 29.24 10.88 6.39
CA ASP A 84 29.43 10.38 5.01
C ASP A 84 28.15 10.47 4.15
N PHE A 85 27.47 11.61 4.17
CA PHE A 85 26.46 11.89 3.14
C PHE A 85 27.13 12.62 1.99
N LYS A 86 27.42 11.91 0.91
CA LYS A 86 27.72 12.53 -0.39
C LYS A 86 26.40 13.03 -0.97
N GLU A 87 26.35 14.32 -1.32
CA GLU A 87 25.21 14.86 -2.02
C GLU A 87 25.04 14.11 -3.36
N PRO A 88 23.81 13.72 -3.72
CA PRO A 88 23.56 13.04 -4.98
C PRO A 88 23.93 13.96 -6.16
N GLU A 89 24.95 13.58 -6.94
CA GLU A 89 25.39 14.33 -8.12
C GLU A 89 24.39 14.18 -9.28
N LYS A 90 23.67 13.06 -9.34
CA LYS A 90 22.67 12.77 -10.40
C LYS A 90 21.26 13.11 -9.93
N THR A 91 20.45 13.66 -10.84
CA THR A 91 19.03 13.98 -10.59
C THR A 91 18.23 12.76 -10.09
N ASN A 92 18.48 11.57 -10.64
CA ASN A 92 17.79 10.34 -10.24
C ASN A 92 18.10 9.91 -8.80
N GLU A 93 19.28 10.29 -8.29
CA GLU A 93 19.70 9.96 -6.93
C GLU A 93 19.10 10.93 -5.91
N LYS A 94 18.51 12.06 -6.34
CA LYS A 94 17.80 13.01 -5.46
C LYS A 94 16.46 12.49 -4.98
N LEU A 95 15.86 11.52 -5.68
CA LEU A 95 14.56 10.94 -5.38
C LEU A 95 14.69 9.50 -4.90
N LEU A 96 13.97 9.18 -3.82
CA LEU A 96 13.84 7.82 -3.32
C LEU A 96 12.40 7.35 -3.44
N LEU A 97 12.22 6.14 -3.96
CA LEU A 97 10.97 5.40 -3.84
C LEU A 97 11.11 4.43 -2.67
N VAL A 98 10.24 4.55 -1.68
CA VAL A 98 10.29 3.72 -0.47
C VAL A 98 9.02 2.91 -0.35
N MET A 99 9.15 1.59 -0.29
CA MET A 99 8.05 0.64 -0.14
C MET A 99 8.18 -0.13 1.18
N ARG A 100 7.09 -0.22 1.94
CA ARG A 100 7.03 -1.09 3.12
C ARG A 100 6.71 -2.53 2.72
N HIS A 101 7.69 -3.43 2.85
CA HIS A 101 7.49 -4.86 2.60
C HIS A 101 6.93 -5.60 3.83
N ALA A 102 7.26 -5.13 5.04
CA ALA A 102 7.12 -5.94 6.24
C ALA A 102 5.67 -6.08 6.70
N GLY A 103 5.25 -7.34 6.83
CA GLY A 103 3.94 -7.71 7.34
C GLY A 103 3.84 -8.05 8.83
N LYS A 104 4.95 -7.98 9.57
CA LYS A 104 4.96 -8.19 11.02
C LYS A 104 4.56 -6.90 11.73
N LYS A 105 3.86 -7.02 12.85
CA LYS A 105 3.57 -5.90 13.74
C LYS A 105 4.89 -5.34 14.27
N VAL A 106 5.11 -4.04 14.07
CA VAL A 106 6.21 -3.32 14.68
C VAL A 106 5.81 -3.04 16.13
N PHE A 107 6.60 -3.52 17.08
CA PHE A 107 6.32 -3.38 18.51
C PHE A 107 6.93 -2.12 19.11
N ASP A 108 7.98 -1.60 18.49
CA ASP A 108 8.65 -0.38 18.91
C ASP A 108 7.84 0.87 18.52
N GLU A 109 7.68 1.79 19.47
CA GLU A 109 6.92 3.01 19.27
C GLU A 109 7.66 3.99 18.34
N THR A 110 8.99 4.10 18.50
CA THR A 110 9.79 5.04 17.70
C THR A 110 9.73 4.70 16.21
N THR A 111 9.89 3.41 15.87
CA THR A 111 9.75 2.91 14.50
C THR A 111 8.33 3.16 13.95
N ASN A 112 7.28 2.96 14.75
CA ASN A 112 5.90 3.24 14.31
C ASN A 112 5.65 4.73 14.05
N LYS A 113 6.19 5.62 14.90
CA LYS A 113 6.13 7.07 14.70
C LYS A 113 6.78 7.45 13.36
N ILE A 114 8.00 6.96 13.09
CA ILE A 114 8.70 7.24 11.83
C ILE A 114 7.92 6.71 10.62
N LEU A 115 7.41 5.48 10.67
CA LEU A 115 6.62 4.91 9.58
C LEU A 115 5.33 5.71 9.32
N ASN A 116 4.68 6.23 10.35
CA ASN A 116 3.50 7.07 10.20
C ASN A 116 3.84 8.44 9.60
N THR A 117 4.93 9.08 10.05
CA THR A 117 5.43 10.35 9.50
C THR A 117 5.76 10.24 8.01
N LEU A 118 6.30 9.11 7.56
CA LEU A 118 6.61 8.85 6.14
C LEU A 118 5.42 8.31 5.34
N TYR A 119 4.21 8.25 5.90
CA TYR A 119 2.99 7.69 5.28
C TYR A 119 3.07 6.18 4.91
N LEU A 120 3.96 5.43 5.59
CA LEU A 120 4.20 3.98 5.42
C LEU A 120 3.53 3.15 6.53
N SER A 121 2.35 3.56 6.98
CA SER A 121 1.63 2.92 8.10
C SER A 121 1.05 1.54 7.76
N THR A 122 0.66 1.31 6.51
CA THR A 122 0.13 0.03 6.03
C THR A 122 1.16 -0.74 5.19
N ARG A 123 1.01 -2.07 5.13
CA ARG A 123 1.88 -2.95 4.35
C ARG A 123 1.69 -2.68 2.86
N HIS A 124 2.77 -2.81 2.09
CA HIS A 124 2.83 -2.56 0.65
C HIS A 124 2.47 -1.13 0.25
N ASN A 125 2.49 -0.19 1.20
CA ASN A 125 2.50 1.22 0.83
C ASN A 125 3.86 1.58 0.26
N ALA A 126 3.84 2.38 -0.80
CA ALA A 126 5.00 3.06 -1.32
C ALA A 126 4.79 4.57 -1.33
N VAL A 127 5.88 5.33 -1.15
CA VAL A 127 5.89 6.79 -1.07
C VAL A 127 7.18 7.31 -1.73
N PHE A 128 7.09 8.45 -2.38
CA PHE A 128 8.24 9.21 -2.86
C PHE A 128 8.80 10.10 -1.76
N LEU A 129 10.12 10.04 -1.54
CA LEU A 129 10.83 10.87 -0.57
C LEU A 129 12.01 11.56 -1.24
N ARG A 130 12.31 12.78 -0.80
CA ARG A 130 13.56 13.45 -1.15
C ARG A 130 14.74 12.74 -0.47
N ASN A 131 15.84 12.60 -1.19
CA ASN A 131 17.08 12.03 -0.67
C ASN A 131 17.86 13.07 0.15
N ASP A 132 17.37 13.37 1.35
CA ASP A 132 18.05 14.27 2.30
C ASP A 132 18.82 13.49 3.35
N LYS A 133 19.77 14.17 4.01
CA LYS A 133 20.48 13.65 5.20
C LYS A 133 19.51 13.16 6.27
N GLU A 134 18.45 13.93 6.53
CA GLU A 134 17.41 13.58 7.51
C GLU A 134 16.64 12.33 7.11
N THR A 135 16.17 12.28 5.87
CA THR A 135 15.48 11.11 5.32
C THR A 135 16.35 9.86 5.40
N GLN A 136 17.64 9.97 5.08
CA GLN A 136 18.59 8.86 5.19
C GLN A 136 18.76 8.36 6.63
N VAL A 137 18.83 9.26 7.61
CA VAL A 137 18.89 8.89 9.03
C VAL A 137 17.63 8.12 9.43
N LEU A 138 16.45 8.61 9.05
CA LEU A 138 15.18 7.92 9.31
C LEU A 138 15.14 6.55 8.63
N LEU A 139 15.58 6.46 7.37
CA LEU A 139 15.63 5.20 6.61
C LEU A 139 16.55 4.17 7.25
N LYS A 140 17.73 4.56 7.76
CA LYS A 140 18.62 3.63 8.49
C LYS A 140 17.96 3.06 9.75
N VAL A 141 17.11 3.85 10.42
CA VAL A 141 16.34 3.37 11.58
C VAL A 141 15.30 2.34 11.13
N ILE A 142 14.52 2.62 10.08
CA ILE A 142 13.42 1.74 9.65
C ILE A 142 13.81 0.68 8.61
N GLU A 143 15.08 0.64 8.20
CA GLU A 143 15.63 -0.20 7.12
C GLU A 143 15.11 -1.64 7.11
N PRO A 144 15.02 -2.36 8.25
CA PRO A 144 14.53 -3.74 8.27
C PRO A 144 13.07 -3.94 7.86
N PHE A 145 12.28 -2.86 7.72
CA PHE A 145 10.85 -2.90 7.41
C PHE A 145 10.51 -2.36 6.03
N VAL A 146 11.47 -1.69 5.39
CA VAL A 146 11.29 -1.01 4.11
C VAL A 146 12.26 -1.52 3.07
N VAL A 147 11.93 -1.24 1.82
CA VAL A 147 12.77 -1.44 0.65
C VAL A 147 12.78 -0.11 -0.06
N TYR A 148 13.95 0.39 -0.44
CA TYR A 148 14.05 1.67 -1.14
C TYR A 148 15.13 1.64 -2.22
N GLY A 149 15.07 2.61 -3.11
CA GLY A 149 15.99 2.75 -4.23
C GLY A 149 15.58 3.91 -5.12
N TYR A 150 16.24 4.00 -6.27
CA TYR A 150 16.08 5.10 -7.22
C TYR A 150 15.05 4.72 -8.29
N PRO A 151 13.89 5.41 -8.35
CA PRO A 151 12.89 5.12 -9.36
C PRO A 151 13.28 5.71 -10.72
N THR A 152 12.96 5.00 -11.79
CA THR A 152 13.05 5.53 -13.16
C THR A 152 11.80 6.35 -13.50
N LEU A 153 11.91 7.23 -14.51
CA LEU A 153 10.77 8.00 -15.03
C LEU A 153 9.59 7.09 -15.44
N SER A 154 9.89 5.95 -16.07
CA SER A 154 8.89 4.95 -16.46
C SER A 154 8.15 4.39 -15.23
N THR A 155 8.88 4.04 -14.17
CA THR A 155 8.28 3.52 -12.94
C THR A 155 7.42 4.57 -12.22
N ILE A 156 7.86 5.82 -12.17
CA ILE A 156 7.09 6.93 -11.58
C ILE A 156 5.79 7.12 -12.35
N ARG A 157 5.89 7.18 -13.68
CA ARG A 157 4.75 7.33 -14.59
C ARG A 157 3.74 6.22 -14.38
N GLU A 158 4.16 4.96 -14.42
CA GLU A 158 3.25 3.83 -14.21
C GLU A 158 2.59 3.81 -12.84
N LEU A 159 3.34 4.17 -11.78
CA LEU A 159 2.79 4.27 -10.43
C LEU A 159 1.68 5.32 -10.34
N LEU A 160 1.90 6.51 -10.91
CA LEU A 160 0.91 7.57 -10.90
C LEU A 160 -0.32 7.21 -11.74
N PHE A 161 -0.15 6.66 -12.94
CA PHE A 161 -1.29 6.29 -13.78
C PHE A 161 -2.11 5.13 -13.22
N LYS A 162 -1.47 4.07 -12.70
CA LYS A 162 -2.17 2.85 -12.25
C LYS A 162 -2.61 2.92 -10.79
N ARG A 163 -1.83 3.59 -9.94
CA ARG A 163 -1.97 3.56 -8.47
C ARG A 163 -2.04 4.96 -7.85
N GLY A 164 -2.07 6.03 -8.66
CA GLY A 164 -2.15 7.40 -8.19
C GLY A 164 -3.54 7.76 -7.66
N PHE A 165 -3.55 8.27 -6.43
CA PHE A 165 -4.74 8.85 -5.81
C PHE A 165 -4.34 10.17 -5.18
N ALA A 166 -5.22 11.16 -5.29
CA ALA A 166 -5.11 12.42 -4.61
C ALA A 166 -5.82 12.37 -3.25
N ARG A 167 -5.32 13.14 -2.29
CA ARG A 167 -5.97 13.43 -1.02
C ARG A 167 -6.74 14.73 -1.16
N VAL A 168 -8.03 14.63 -1.43
CA VAL A 168 -8.95 15.76 -1.56
C VAL A 168 -9.92 15.72 -0.40
N ASN A 169 -10.03 16.80 0.39
CA ASN A 169 -10.93 16.89 1.55
C ASN A 169 -10.80 15.69 2.53
N SER A 170 -9.55 15.27 2.80
CA SER A 170 -9.21 14.10 3.62
C SER A 170 -9.74 12.75 3.09
N ARG A 171 -10.22 12.70 1.85
CA ARG A 171 -10.66 11.48 1.16
C ARG A 171 -9.68 11.09 0.07
N LYS A 172 -9.63 9.79 -0.21
CA LYS A 172 -8.80 9.22 -1.27
C LYS A 172 -9.61 9.24 -2.58
N THR A 173 -9.20 10.07 -3.53
CA THR A 173 -9.88 10.29 -4.81
C THR A 173 -8.95 9.89 -5.97
N PRO A 174 -9.41 9.10 -6.95
CA PRO A 174 -8.59 8.77 -8.11
C PRO A 174 -8.32 10.01 -8.96
N ILE A 175 -7.10 10.16 -9.48
CA ILE A 175 -6.75 11.26 -10.38
C ILE A 175 -7.26 10.89 -11.78
N GLN A 176 -8.42 11.42 -12.17
CA GLN A 176 -9.07 11.10 -13.45
C GLN A 176 -8.98 12.22 -14.47
N SER A 177 -8.88 13.47 -14.03
CA SER A 177 -8.86 14.66 -14.88
C SER A 177 -7.79 15.64 -14.41
N ASN A 178 -7.23 16.41 -15.37
CA ASN A 178 -6.28 17.47 -15.06
C ASN A 178 -6.93 18.61 -14.25
N ALA A 179 -8.24 18.83 -14.40
CA ALA A 179 -8.96 19.82 -13.62
C ALA A 179 -8.81 19.63 -12.10
N LEU A 180 -8.77 18.37 -11.63
CA LEU A 180 -8.57 18.08 -10.19
C LEU A 180 -7.16 18.49 -9.73
N VAL A 181 -6.16 18.30 -10.59
CA VAL A 181 -4.77 18.68 -10.33
C VAL A 181 -4.63 20.20 -10.30
N GLU A 182 -5.15 20.87 -11.33
CA GLU A 182 -5.13 22.33 -11.46
C GLU A 182 -5.87 23.02 -10.29
N GLU A 183 -7.02 22.50 -9.84
CA GLU A 183 -7.74 23.06 -8.69
C GLU A 183 -6.92 23.07 -7.40
N HIS A 184 -6.05 22.08 -7.19
CA HIS A 184 -5.30 21.92 -5.93
C HIS A 184 -3.85 22.40 -5.99
N LEU A 185 -3.25 22.40 -7.17
CA LEU A 185 -1.83 22.71 -7.38
C LEU A 185 -1.60 23.79 -8.45
N GLY A 186 -2.65 24.37 -9.03
CA GLY A 186 -2.58 25.41 -10.06
C GLY A 186 -1.82 26.65 -9.57
N ASP A 187 -2.00 27.04 -8.31
CA ASP A 187 -1.26 28.14 -7.66
C ASP A 187 0.26 27.94 -7.69
N LYS A 188 0.71 26.68 -7.82
CA LYS A 188 2.12 26.27 -7.84
C LYS A 188 2.64 26.03 -9.26
N GLY A 189 1.82 26.32 -10.28
CA GLY A 189 2.13 26.10 -11.69
C GLY A 189 2.06 24.64 -12.14
N ILE A 190 1.37 23.77 -11.38
CA ILE A 190 1.21 22.35 -11.71
C ILE A 190 -0.23 22.15 -12.19
N ILE A 191 -0.40 21.96 -13.50
CA ILE A 191 -1.72 21.97 -14.15
C ILE A 191 -2.13 20.54 -14.51
N CYS A 192 -1.18 19.70 -14.90
CA CYS A 192 -1.46 18.35 -15.36
C CYS A 192 -0.69 17.27 -14.59
N LEU A 193 -1.05 16.01 -14.85
CA LEU A 193 -0.38 14.86 -14.26
C LEU A 193 1.09 14.75 -14.73
N GLU A 194 1.42 15.21 -15.94
CA GLU A 194 2.81 15.20 -16.44
C GLU A 194 3.67 16.19 -15.65
N ASP A 195 3.13 17.35 -15.26
CA ASP A 195 3.82 18.31 -14.38
C ASP A 195 4.11 17.70 -13.01
N ILE A 196 3.17 16.90 -12.47
CA ILE A 196 3.39 16.12 -11.23
C ILE A 196 4.56 15.13 -11.41
N ILE A 197 4.60 14.41 -12.54
CA ILE A 197 5.69 13.45 -12.83
C ILE A 197 7.02 14.21 -12.90
N HIS A 198 7.05 15.34 -13.60
CA HIS A 198 8.23 16.17 -13.74
C HIS A 198 8.73 16.67 -12.38
N GLU A 199 7.85 17.27 -11.59
CA GLU A 199 8.15 17.83 -10.27
C GLU A 199 8.68 16.77 -9.29
N ILE A 200 8.14 15.55 -9.35
CA ILE A 200 8.62 14.42 -8.54
C ILE A 200 10.00 13.98 -9.00
N TYR A 201 10.19 13.76 -10.30
CA TYR A 201 11.44 13.23 -10.85
C TYR A 201 12.62 14.19 -10.67
N THR A 202 12.40 15.49 -10.87
CA THR A 202 13.43 16.52 -10.68
C THR A 202 13.63 16.89 -9.22
N VAL A 203 12.68 16.54 -8.35
CA VAL A 203 12.58 17.01 -6.96
C VAL A 203 12.57 18.54 -6.94
N GLY A 204 11.57 19.11 -7.60
CA GLY A 204 11.41 20.57 -7.72
C GLY A 204 11.04 21.28 -6.40
N PRO A 205 10.86 22.61 -6.45
CA PRO A 205 10.58 23.43 -5.27
C PRO A 205 9.24 23.11 -4.60
N ASN A 206 8.26 22.63 -5.37
CA ASN A 206 6.92 22.28 -4.92
C ASN A 206 6.75 20.78 -4.63
N PHE A 207 7.84 20.02 -4.55
CA PHE A 207 7.83 18.58 -4.26
C PHE A 207 6.99 18.21 -3.02
N ASP A 208 7.14 18.97 -1.93
CA ASP A 208 6.43 18.68 -0.67
C ASP A 208 4.92 18.92 -0.79
N ALA A 209 4.51 19.86 -1.63
CA ALA A 209 3.11 20.08 -1.95
C ALA A 209 2.53 18.90 -2.74
N VAL A 210 3.24 18.46 -3.77
CA VAL A 210 2.85 17.30 -4.59
C VAL A 210 2.80 16.03 -3.74
N LYS A 211 3.79 15.82 -2.87
CA LYS A 211 3.83 14.69 -1.92
C LYS A 211 2.65 14.71 -0.96
N SER A 212 2.23 15.89 -0.50
CA SER A 212 1.09 16.03 0.42
C SER A 212 -0.26 15.83 -0.28
N PHE A 213 -0.35 16.26 -1.54
CA PHE A 213 -1.50 16.04 -2.42
C PHE A 213 -1.66 14.56 -2.77
N LEU A 214 -0.57 13.84 -3.04
CA LEU A 214 -0.61 12.41 -3.34
C LEU A 214 -0.88 11.57 -2.07
N CYS A 215 -1.74 10.56 -2.21
CA CYS A 215 -1.83 9.48 -1.24
C CYS A 215 -0.63 8.53 -1.40
N SER A 216 -0.31 7.77 -0.35
CA SER A 216 0.61 6.65 -0.48
C SER A 216 0.07 5.61 -1.48
N PHE A 217 0.97 5.09 -2.31
CA PHE A 217 0.66 4.11 -3.33
C PHE A 217 0.45 2.75 -2.68
N MET A 218 -0.78 2.23 -2.76
CA MET A 218 -1.10 0.91 -2.25
C MET A 218 -0.76 -0.14 -3.31
N LEU A 219 0.36 -0.82 -3.13
CA LEU A 219 0.84 -1.87 -4.02
C LEU A 219 0.36 -3.25 -3.57
N SER A 220 0.50 -4.23 -4.46
CA SER A 220 0.28 -5.64 -4.14
C SER A 220 1.59 -6.31 -3.71
N SER A 221 1.49 -7.57 -3.27
CA SER A 221 2.69 -8.41 -3.14
C SER A 221 3.26 -8.71 -4.53
N PRO A 222 4.59 -8.88 -4.68
CA PRO A 222 5.17 -9.21 -5.98
C PRO A 222 4.50 -10.46 -6.57
N ARG A 223 4.14 -10.43 -7.86
CA ARG A 223 3.43 -11.53 -8.55
C ARG A 223 4.09 -12.90 -8.37
N ASP A 224 5.42 -12.96 -8.46
CA ASP A 224 6.21 -14.20 -8.28
C ASP A 224 6.67 -14.43 -6.84
N GLY A 225 6.17 -13.63 -5.90
CA GLY A 225 6.66 -13.58 -4.52
C GLY A 225 8.02 -12.89 -4.36
N TRP A 226 8.49 -12.90 -3.11
CA TRP A 226 9.81 -12.40 -2.75
C TRP A 226 10.86 -13.45 -3.12
N LYS A 227 11.93 -13.04 -3.82
CA LYS A 227 12.97 -13.98 -4.30
C LYS A 227 13.78 -14.53 -3.12
N ASN A 228 14.17 -13.65 -2.21
CA ASN A 228 14.98 -13.93 -1.04
C ASN A 228 14.22 -13.64 0.26
N LYS A 229 14.88 -13.92 1.38
CA LYS A 229 14.31 -13.72 2.72
C LYS A 229 14.14 -12.24 3.03
N VAL A 230 12.90 -11.83 3.28
CA VAL A 230 12.54 -10.42 3.53
C VAL A 230 13.09 -9.84 4.84
N SER A 231 13.58 -10.68 5.74
CA SER A 231 14.21 -10.25 6.99
C SER A 231 15.73 -10.17 6.91
N VAL A 232 16.32 -10.21 5.72
CA VAL A 232 17.77 -10.10 5.49
C VAL A 232 18.02 -8.86 4.63
N PRO A 233 19.10 -8.08 4.88
CA PRO A 233 19.40 -6.91 4.08
C PRO A 233 19.75 -7.30 2.64
N TYR A 234 19.37 -6.47 1.67
CA TYR A 234 19.63 -6.69 0.25
C TYR A 234 21.13 -6.86 -0.05
N LYS A 235 21.99 -6.04 0.58
CA LYS A 235 23.46 -6.15 0.49
C LYS A 235 24.03 -7.52 0.90
N ARG A 236 23.28 -8.32 1.65
CA ARG A 236 23.65 -9.68 2.09
C ARG A 236 22.85 -10.77 1.36
N GLY A 237 22.27 -10.46 0.20
CA GLY A 237 21.42 -11.38 -0.57
C GLY A 237 20.00 -11.52 -0.02
N GLY A 238 19.53 -10.57 0.78
CA GLY A 238 18.15 -10.51 1.25
C GLY A 238 17.23 -9.65 0.37
N GLU A 239 16.25 -8.98 0.99
CA GLU A 239 15.29 -8.12 0.25
C GLU A 239 15.12 -6.72 0.86
N TYR A 240 15.41 -6.49 2.15
CA TYR A 240 15.15 -5.18 2.78
C TYR A 240 16.29 -4.18 2.57
N GLY A 241 15.99 -2.90 2.72
CA GLY A 241 16.96 -1.81 2.64
C GLY A 241 17.14 -1.29 1.21
N ASP A 242 18.33 -0.74 0.96
CA ASP A 242 18.69 -0.11 -0.32
C ASP A 242 18.92 -1.14 -1.43
N ARG A 243 18.22 -0.95 -2.55
CA ARG A 243 18.33 -1.74 -3.79
C ARG A 243 18.92 -0.97 -4.96
N GLY A 244 19.17 0.32 -4.83
CA GLY A 244 19.50 1.19 -5.96
C GLY A 244 18.45 1.05 -7.08
N ASP A 245 18.91 0.78 -8.30
CA ASP A 245 18.06 0.69 -9.49
C ASP A 245 17.19 -0.58 -9.55
N ALA A 246 17.55 -1.63 -8.80
CA ALA A 246 16.79 -2.90 -8.77
C ALA A 246 15.41 -2.76 -8.09
N ILE A 247 15.09 -1.59 -7.52
CA ILE A 247 13.75 -1.30 -7.03
C ILE A 247 12.72 -1.25 -8.16
N ASN A 248 13.11 -0.81 -9.35
CA ASN A 248 12.19 -0.64 -10.48
C ASN A 248 11.55 -1.98 -10.85
N ASP A 249 12.37 -3.02 -11.00
CA ASP A 249 11.90 -4.40 -11.25
C ASP A 249 10.99 -4.95 -10.15
N LEU A 250 11.26 -4.59 -8.89
CA LEU A 250 10.39 -4.98 -7.78
C LEU A 250 9.01 -4.33 -7.91
N ILE A 251 8.98 -3.03 -8.17
CA ILE A 251 7.74 -2.25 -8.24
C ILE A 251 6.89 -2.68 -9.43
N MET A 252 7.51 -2.94 -10.58
CA MET A 252 6.83 -3.50 -11.75
C MET A 252 6.13 -4.84 -11.47
N ARG A 253 6.70 -5.66 -10.56
CA ARG A 253 6.07 -6.92 -10.12
C ARG A 253 4.98 -6.72 -9.07
N CYS A 254 4.98 -5.60 -8.35
CA CYS A 254 4.01 -5.26 -7.31
C CYS A 254 2.82 -4.42 -7.81
N MET A 255 2.92 -3.85 -9.02
CA MET A 255 1.80 -3.20 -9.71
C MET A 255 0.79 -4.20 -10.22
#